data_AF-A0A550CMC0-F1
#
_entry.id   AF-A0A550CMC0-F1
#
_cell.length_a   1.000
_cell.length_b   1.000
_cell.length_c   1.000
_cell.angle_alpha   90.00
_cell.angle_beta   90.00
_cell.angle_gamma   90.00
#
_symmetry.space_group_name_H-M   'P 1'
#
loop_
_entity.id
_entity.type
_entity.pdbx_description
1 polymer ?
#
loop_
_entity_poly.entity_id
_entity_poly.type
_entity_poly.pdbx_seq_one_letter_code
_entity_poly.pdbx_strand_id
1 'polypeptide(L)'
;MPLRNNLHRRNHKERGQLKHREKLGFLEKHKDYVQRARDYHSKQDRLTRLRQKAADRNKDEFYFSMNKEKTRGGVHLKDRGNTSLPVDFVKVLKTQDENYVRTMRASNVKKMDQLKAKLMSQLDLLHPGADEDDELDNSELETLRSAGILPQTTGKKGKGRSKSRHLVFVDSAEEARKLATAESKPAAPANDKMDVDSDEPDLGWKTESSKQKRRKSLPIATAEDEADWYDEETNEGSTERTRILKELSARLIRDRQLRYAQREFEMQRLLMGKGGRTKLRGAERLEASDDEASDDEDALDARGGRQLKSKTTTEKAYKPRIYKWRLERKA
;
A
#
# COMPACT_ATOMS: atom_id res chain seq x y z
N MET A 1 3.90 -75.15 -8.50
CA MET A 1 5.12 -74.41 -8.88
C MET A 1 6.31 -75.17 -8.31
N PRO A 2 7.26 -75.66 -9.13
CA PRO A 2 8.41 -76.40 -8.61
C PRO A 2 9.27 -75.45 -7.75
N LEU A 3 9.72 -75.95 -6.60
CA LEU A 3 10.56 -75.24 -5.62
C LEU A 3 11.95 -74.95 -6.24
N ARG A 4 12.02 -73.92 -7.07
CA ARG A 4 13.30 -73.35 -7.53
C ARG A 4 13.80 -72.39 -6.46
N ASN A 5 14.87 -72.77 -5.78
CA ASN A 5 15.73 -71.99 -4.87
C ASN A 5 15.06 -70.78 -4.20
N ASN A 6 14.76 -70.90 -2.92
CA ASN A 6 14.21 -69.86 -2.03
C ASN A 6 15.24 -68.75 -1.70
N LEU A 7 16.15 -68.43 -2.64
CA LEU A 7 17.09 -67.32 -2.56
C LEU A 7 16.39 -66.05 -3.01
N HIS A 8 16.31 -65.05 -2.13
CA HIS A 8 15.75 -63.75 -2.47
C HIS A 8 16.47 -63.16 -3.69
N ARG A 9 15.70 -62.86 -4.75
CA ARG A 9 16.22 -62.19 -5.94
C ARG A 9 16.57 -60.74 -5.60
N ARG A 10 17.71 -60.26 -6.10
CA ARG A 10 18.14 -58.88 -5.90
C ARG A 10 17.16 -57.92 -6.58
N ASN A 11 16.76 -56.86 -5.87
CA ASN A 11 15.99 -55.78 -6.45
C ASN A 11 16.93 -54.85 -7.24
N HIS A 12 16.60 -54.57 -8.50
CA HIS A 12 17.37 -53.67 -9.35
C HIS A 12 16.78 -52.25 -9.28
N LYS A 13 17.58 -51.27 -8.84
CA LYS A 13 17.19 -49.87 -8.75
C LYS A 13 17.25 -49.20 -10.13
N GLU A 14 16.32 -48.29 -10.40
CA GLU A 14 16.31 -47.50 -11.63
C GLU A 14 17.30 -46.33 -11.56
N ARG A 15 17.84 -45.91 -12.72
CA ARG A 15 18.77 -44.79 -12.83
C ARG A 15 18.02 -43.46 -13.03
N GLY A 16 18.54 -42.38 -12.45
CA GLY A 16 18.07 -41.01 -12.67
C GLY A 16 18.44 -40.42 -14.04
N GLN A 17 18.04 -39.17 -14.28
CA GLN A 17 18.44 -38.38 -15.45
C GLN A 17 19.92 -37.95 -15.35
N LEU A 18 20.58 -37.72 -16.49
CA LEU A 18 21.94 -37.15 -16.48
C LEU A 18 21.91 -35.69 -16.00
N LYS A 19 22.84 -35.29 -15.13
CA LYS A 19 22.90 -33.94 -14.54
C LYS A 19 22.84 -32.81 -15.57
N HIS A 20 23.56 -32.93 -16.69
CA HIS A 20 23.54 -31.91 -17.75
C HIS A 20 22.20 -31.80 -18.50
N ARG A 21 21.34 -32.82 -18.43
CA ARG A 21 20.00 -32.87 -19.05
C ARG A 21 18.87 -32.70 -18.06
N GLU A 22 19.18 -32.42 -16.80
CA GLU A 22 18.19 -32.25 -15.74
C GLU A 22 17.18 -31.14 -16.08
N LYS A 23 17.60 -30.12 -16.86
CA LYS A 23 16.69 -29.08 -17.38
C LYS A 23 15.50 -29.62 -18.19
N LEU A 24 15.62 -30.82 -18.78
CA LEU A 24 14.57 -31.44 -19.60
C LEU A 24 13.55 -32.22 -18.75
N GLY A 25 13.76 -32.25 -17.43
CA GLY A 25 12.94 -33.01 -16.50
C GLY A 25 13.39 -34.46 -16.33
N PHE A 26 12.50 -35.26 -15.75
CA PHE A 26 12.78 -36.66 -15.41
C PHE A 26 13.01 -37.52 -16.66
N LEU A 27 13.90 -38.51 -16.53
CA LEU A 27 14.16 -39.47 -17.60
C LEU A 27 13.07 -40.53 -17.60
N GLU A 28 12.08 -40.37 -18.47
CA GLU A 28 10.99 -41.32 -18.64
C GLU A 28 11.48 -42.75 -18.86
N LYS A 29 10.85 -43.70 -18.18
CA LYS A 29 11.13 -45.14 -18.33
C LYS A 29 10.00 -45.83 -19.08
N HIS A 30 10.18 -47.13 -19.34
CA HIS A 30 9.17 -47.92 -20.05
C HIS A 30 7.79 -47.86 -19.38
N LYS A 31 7.75 -47.87 -18.04
CA LYS A 31 6.49 -47.73 -17.29
C LYS A 31 5.77 -46.41 -17.60
N ASP A 32 6.50 -45.30 -17.64
CA ASP A 32 5.95 -43.97 -17.93
C ASP A 32 5.52 -43.88 -19.39
N TYR A 33 6.32 -44.43 -20.31
CA TYR A 33 5.97 -44.54 -21.72
C TYR A 33 4.66 -45.30 -21.92
N VAL A 34 4.47 -46.44 -21.26
CA VAL A 34 3.24 -47.23 -21.36
C VAL A 34 2.04 -46.43 -20.87
N GLN A 35 2.17 -45.69 -19.77
CA GLN A 35 1.09 -44.82 -19.27
C GLN A 35 0.76 -43.71 -20.26
N ARG A 36 1.78 -43.03 -20.81
CA ARG A 36 1.61 -41.98 -21.81
C ARG A 36 0.96 -42.52 -23.09
N ALA A 37 1.42 -43.67 -23.59
CA ALA A 37 0.88 -44.29 -24.80
C ALA A 37 -0.58 -44.70 -24.61
N ARG A 38 -0.94 -45.25 -23.44
CA ARG A 38 -2.33 -45.58 -23.11
C ARG A 38 -3.23 -44.35 -23.04
N ASP A 39 -2.77 -43.27 -22.41
CA ASP A 39 -3.51 -41.99 -22.37
C ASP A 39 -3.69 -41.39 -23.77
N TYR A 40 -2.63 -41.39 -24.59
CA TYR A 40 -2.69 -40.93 -25.97
C TYR A 40 -3.70 -41.72 -26.80
N HIS A 41 -3.64 -43.06 -26.78
CA HIS A 41 -4.61 -43.90 -27.49
C HIS A 41 -6.03 -43.70 -26.97
N SER A 42 -6.23 -43.60 -25.65
CA SER A 42 -7.56 -43.30 -25.07
C SER A 42 -8.14 -41.98 -25.57
N LYS A 43 -7.31 -40.94 -25.67
CA LYS A 43 -7.71 -39.64 -26.25
C LYS A 43 -7.99 -39.75 -27.75
N GLN A 44 -7.16 -40.45 -28.51
CA GLN A 44 -7.38 -40.68 -29.94
C GLN A 44 -8.69 -41.44 -30.19
N ASP A 45 -8.94 -42.52 -29.46
CA ASP A 45 -10.18 -43.30 -29.57
C ASP A 45 -11.41 -42.43 -29.26
N ARG A 46 -11.33 -41.58 -28.23
CA ARG A 46 -12.39 -40.63 -27.91
C ARG A 46 -12.64 -39.63 -29.04
N LEU A 47 -11.57 -39.06 -29.61
CA LEU A 47 -11.68 -38.12 -30.73
C LEU A 47 -12.26 -38.80 -31.98
N THR A 48 -11.83 -40.02 -32.29
CA THR A 48 -12.37 -40.80 -33.41
C THR A 48 -13.86 -41.06 -33.24
N ARG A 49 -14.31 -41.47 -32.04
CA ARG A 49 -15.74 -41.62 -31.74
C ARG A 49 -16.52 -40.31 -31.87
N LEU A 50 -15.95 -39.18 -31.42
CA LEU A 50 -16.58 -37.87 -31.57
C LEU A 50 -16.68 -37.44 -33.05
N ARG A 51 -15.68 -37.75 -33.87
CA ARG A 51 -15.70 -37.49 -35.32
C ARG A 51 -16.77 -38.32 -36.02
N GLN A 52 -16.88 -39.62 -35.69
CA GLN A 52 -17.93 -40.49 -36.22
C GLN A 52 -19.32 -39.94 -35.86
N LYS A 53 -19.56 -39.63 -34.58
CA LYS A 53 -20.83 -39.01 -34.14
C LYS A 53 -21.15 -37.69 -34.86
N ALA A 54 -20.13 -36.88 -35.13
CA ALA A 54 -20.32 -35.63 -35.86
C ALA A 54 -20.63 -35.85 -37.36
N ALA A 55 -20.05 -36.89 -37.97
CA ALA A 55 -20.30 -37.27 -39.36
C ALA A 55 -21.71 -37.88 -39.53
N ASP A 56 -22.13 -38.72 -38.58
CA ASP A 56 -23.42 -39.41 -38.59
C ASP A 56 -24.60 -38.53 -38.08
N ARG A 57 -24.36 -37.23 -37.85
CA ARG A 57 -25.37 -36.33 -37.29
C ARG A 57 -26.54 -36.10 -38.26
N ASN A 58 -27.76 -36.34 -37.81
CA ASN A 58 -28.96 -35.96 -38.54
C ASN A 58 -29.13 -34.42 -38.52
N LYS A 59 -29.32 -33.80 -39.69
CA LYS A 59 -29.46 -32.34 -39.79
C LYS A 59 -30.80 -31.82 -39.26
N ASP A 60 -31.81 -32.68 -39.23
CA ASP A 60 -33.16 -32.37 -38.81
C ASP A 60 -33.45 -32.83 -37.37
N GLU A 61 -32.42 -33.17 -36.59
CA GLU A 61 -32.58 -33.57 -35.19
C GLU A 61 -33.10 -32.40 -34.34
N PHE A 62 -34.13 -32.68 -33.53
CA PHE A 62 -34.70 -31.70 -32.61
C PHE A 62 -34.82 -32.29 -31.20
N TYR A 63 -34.18 -31.63 -30.23
CA TYR A 63 -34.29 -31.92 -28.80
C TYR A 63 -34.89 -30.72 -28.08
N PHE A 64 -35.81 -30.94 -27.12
CA PHE A 64 -36.47 -29.85 -26.38
C PHE A 64 -35.49 -28.92 -25.63
N SER A 65 -34.30 -29.42 -25.26
CA SER A 65 -33.24 -28.61 -24.63
C SER A 65 -32.70 -27.51 -25.56
N MET A 66 -32.80 -27.67 -26.88
CA MET A 66 -32.37 -26.68 -27.88
C MET A 66 -33.13 -25.36 -27.76
N ASN A 67 -34.32 -25.34 -27.12
CA ASN A 67 -35.09 -24.12 -26.90
C ASN A 67 -34.43 -23.18 -25.86
N LYS A 68 -33.69 -23.75 -24.90
CA LYS A 68 -33.06 -23.01 -23.79
C LYS A 68 -31.58 -22.77 -24.04
N GLU A 69 -30.93 -23.75 -24.66
CA GLU A 69 -29.50 -23.76 -24.92
C GLU A 69 -29.15 -22.99 -26.19
N LYS A 70 -27.99 -22.33 -26.20
CA LYS A 70 -27.56 -21.50 -27.33
C LYS A 70 -26.17 -21.91 -27.80
N THR A 71 -25.95 -21.82 -29.10
CA THR A 71 -24.65 -22.05 -29.74
C THR A 71 -24.17 -20.75 -30.35
N ARG A 72 -22.89 -20.39 -30.17
CA ARG A 72 -22.27 -19.22 -30.83
C ARG A 72 -21.03 -19.68 -31.58
N GLY A 73 -20.99 -19.46 -32.90
CA GLY A 73 -19.88 -19.94 -33.73
C GLY A 73 -19.67 -21.46 -33.67
N GLY A 74 -20.75 -22.23 -33.51
CA GLY A 74 -20.69 -23.68 -33.40
C GLY A 74 -20.30 -24.24 -32.02
N VAL A 75 -20.01 -23.40 -31.03
CA VAL A 75 -19.72 -23.82 -29.65
C VAL A 75 -20.91 -23.58 -28.73
N HIS A 76 -21.27 -24.60 -27.95
CA HIS A 76 -22.37 -24.54 -26.98
C HIS A 76 -22.03 -23.59 -25.82
N LEU A 77 -22.90 -22.61 -25.59
CA LEU A 77 -22.77 -21.60 -24.53
C LEU A 77 -23.63 -22.00 -23.34
N LYS A 78 -22.98 -22.37 -22.23
CA LYS A 78 -23.65 -22.56 -20.95
C LYS A 78 -23.78 -21.23 -20.22
N ASP A 79 -24.96 -21.00 -19.63
CA ASP A 79 -25.18 -19.87 -18.74
C ASP A 79 -24.33 -20.03 -17.47
N ARG A 80 -23.72 -18.91 -17.04
CA ARG A 80 -22.93 -18.83 -15.79
C ARG A 80 -23.80 -18.46 -14.59
N GLY A 81 -25.09 -18.14 -14.82
CA GLY A 81 -26.06 -17.77 -13.79
C GLY A 81 -26.26 -16.27 -13.59
N ASN A 82 -25.62 -15.42 -14.42
CA ASN A 82 -25.80 -13.97 -14.34
C ASN A 82 -27.06 -13.56 -15.09
N THR A 83 -28.08 -13.12 -14.35
CA THR A 83 -29.36 -12.68 -14.91
C THR A 83 -29.45 -11.16 -14.96
N SER A 84 -30.27 -10.65 -15.89
CA SER A 84 -30.60 -9.23 -15.94
C SER A 84 -31.51 -8.89 -14.75
N LEU A 85 -31.01 -8.05 -13.84
CA LEU A 85 -31.77 -7.64 -12.66
C LEU A 85 -32.74 -6.49 -13.02
N PRO A 86 -33.97 -6.50 -12.47
CA PRO A 86 -34.90 -5.40 -12.67
C PRO A 86 -34.35 -4.11 -12.06
N VAL A 87 -34.67 -2.98 -12.70
CA VAL A 87 -34.07 -1.67 -12.36
C VAL A 87 -34.30 -1.29 -10.90
N ASP A 88 -35.47 -1.62 -10.34
CA ASP A 88 -35.79 -1.29 -8.95
C ASP A 88 -34.94 -2.08 -7.95
N PHE A 89 -34.61 -3.34 -8.25
CA PHE A 89 -33.67 -4.11 -7.44
C PHE A 89 -32.26 -3.55 -7.51
N VAL A 90 -31.82 -3.12 -8.71
CA VAL A 90 -30.52 -2.45 -8.89
C VAL A 90 -30.47 -1.14 -8.09
N LYS A 91 -31.56 -0.35 -8.03
CA LYS A 91 -31.60 0.87 -7.21
C LYS A 91 -31.40 0.57 -5.73
N VAL A 92 -32.03 -0.49 -5.22
CA VAL A 92 -31.89 -0.92 -3.82
C VAL A 92 -30.45 -1.33 -3.54
N LEU A 93 -29.86 -2.20 -4.37
CA LEU A 93 -28.47 -2.63 -4.23
C LEU A 93 -27.51 -1.43 -4.24
N LYS A 94 -27.67 -0.50 -5.18
CA LYS A 94 -26.82 0.69 -5.26
C LYS A 94 -26.98 1.62 -4.06
N THR A 95 -28.18 1.72 -3.50
CA THR A 95 -28.42 2.49 -2.28
C THR A 95 -27.74 1.84 -1.06
N GLN A 96 -27.76 0.51 -0.97
CA GLN A 96 -27.03 -0.23 0.06
C GLN A 96 -25.52 -0.04 -0.08
N ASP A 97 -24.98 -0.15 -1.29
CA ASP A 97 -23.56 0.11 -1.59
C ASP A 97 -23.15 1.54 -1.22
N GLU A 98 -23.94 2.54 -1.59
CA GLU A 98 -23.71 3.97 -1.25
C GLU A 98 -23.65 4.16 0.27
N ASN A 99 -24.59 3.58 1.00
CA ASN A 99 -24.63 3.65 2.47
C ASN A 99 -23.43 2.96 3.11
N TYR A 100 -23.02 1.79 2.60
CA TYR A 100 -21.82 1.10 3.07
C TYR A 100 -20.55 1.94 2.86
N VAL A 101 -20.39 2.56 1.68
CA VAL A 101 -19.24 3.44 1.42
C VAL A 101 -19.25 4.66 2.35
N ARG A 102 -20.43 5.25 2.62
CA ARG A 102 -20.58 6.36 3.57
C ARG A 102 -20.15 5.99 4.99
N THR A 103 -20.58 4.84 5.50
CA THR A 103 -20.19 4.39 6.85
C THR A 103 -18.70 4.06 6.92
N MET A 104 -18.15 3.40 5.90
CA MET A 104 -16.71 3.12 5.81
C MET A 104 -15.89 4.40 5.74
N ARG A 105 -16.37 5.42 5.02
CA ARG A 105 -15.72 6.74 5.01
C ARG A 105 -15.79 7.42 6.37
N ALA A 106 -16.96 7.46 7.01
CA ALA A 106 -17.12 8.08 8.32
C ALA A 106 -16.22 7.44 9.39
N SER A 107 -16.08 6.11 9.38
CA SER A 107 -15.15 5.42 10.28
C SER A 107 -13.69 5.73 9.95
N ASN A 108 -13.32 5.85 8.67
CA ASN A 108 -11.96 6.22 8.27
C ASN A 108 -11.62 7.67 8.68
N VAL A 109 -12.57 8.61 8.53
CA VAL A 109 -12.40 10.00 8.98
C VAL A 109 -12.16 10.06 10.49
N LYS A 110 -12.98 9.39 11.30
CA LYS A 110 -12.76 9.32 12.76
C LYS A 110 -11.38 8.82 13.13
N LYS A 111 -10.90 7.76 12.45
CA LYS A 111 -9.55 7.22 12.68
C LYS A 111 -8.46 8.17 12.20
N MET A 112 -8.67 8.91 11.12
CA MET A 112 -7.75 9.97 10.70
C MET A 112 -7.68 11.07 11.75
N ASP A 113 -8.80 11.51 12.29
CA ASP A 113 -8.85 12.56 13.31
C ASP A 113 -8.13 12.12 14.60
N GLN A 114 -8.28 10.86 15.00
CA GLN A 114 -7.52 10.26 16.12
C GLN A 114 -6.00 10.27 15.86
N LEU A 115 -5.56 9.84 14.66
CA LEU A 115 -4.14 9.86 14.31
C LEU A 115 -3.59 11.28 14.23
N LYS A 116 -4.36 12.22 13.69
CA LYS A 116 -3.99 13.64 13.67
C LYS A 116 -3.84 14.18 15.08
N ALA A 117 -4.77 13.88 16.00
CA ALA A 117 -4.68 14.30 17.38
C ALA A 117 -3.43 13.72 18.08
N LYS A 118 -3.12 12.43 17.88
CA LYS A 118 -1.88 11.79 18.41
C LYS A 118 -0.61 12.44 17.84
N LEU A 119 -0.61 12.75 16.55
CA LEU A 119 0.51 13.46 15.90
C LEU A 119 0.68 14.89 16.38
N MET A 120 -0.43 15.61 16.57
CA MET A 120 -0.40 16.98 17.10
C MET A 120 0.12 17.01 18.54
N SER A 121 -0.30 16.07 19.39
CA SER A 121 0.27 15.97 20.74
C SER A 121 1.77 15.66 20.69
N GLN A 122 2.22 14.73 19.83
CA GLN A 122 3.64 14.42 19.71
C GLN A 122 4.47 15.59 19.14
N LEU A 123 3.91 16.39 18.24
CA LEU A 123 4.61 17.52 17.61
C LEU A 123 4.74 18.73 18.55
N ASP A 124 3.78 18.95 19.44
CA ASP A 124 3.83 20.02 20.45
C ASP A 124 4.95 19.79 21.49
N LEU A 125 5.33 18.52 21.72
CA LEU A 125 6.49 18.17 22.56
C LEU A 125 7.86 18.45 21.88
N LEU A 126 7.89 18.87 20.61
CA LEU A 126 9.12 19.16 19.86
C LEU A 126 9.29 20.68 19.64
N HIS A 127 9.98 21.35 20.58
CA HIS A 127 10.53 22.71 20.44
C HIS A 127 11.96 22.78 20.98
N PRO A 128 12.73 23.81 20.62
CA PRO A 128 13.74 23.86 19.57
C PRO A 128 15.12 23.38 20.08
N GLY A 129 15.40 22.08 20.00
CA GLY A 129 16.73 21.54 20.30
C GLY A 129 16.95 20.12 19.77
N ALA A 130 16.01 19.61 18.96
CA ALA A 130 16.08 18.25 18.44
C ALA A 130 17.25 18.13 17.46
N ASP A 131 18.07 17.11 17.68
CA ASP A 131 19.28 16.79 16.95
C ASP A 131 19.03 16.61 15.45
N GLU A 132 20.09 16.69 14.64
CA GLU A 132 20.02 16.59 13.16
C GLU A 132 19.40 15.27 12.66
N ASP A 133 19.30 14.25 13.51
CA ASP A 133 18.76 12.91 13.19
C ASP A 133 17.21 12.80 13.27
N ASP A 134 16.51 13.80 13.80
CA ASP A 134 15.02 13.85 13.88
C ASP A 134 14.36 14.61 12.71
N GLU A 135 15.11 14.86 11.64
CA GLU A 135 14.67 15.62 10.48
C GLU A 135 13.64 14.82 9.65
N LEU A 136 12.39 15.30 9.62
CA LEU A 136 11.30 14.67 8.87
C LEU A 136 11.62 14.56 7.38
N ASP A 137 11.41 13.37 6.81
CA ASP A 137 11.51 13.16 5.37
C ASP A 137 10.57 14.11 4.59
N ASN A 138 10.95 14.49 3.38
CA ASN A 138 10.12 15.35 2.52
C ASN A 138 8.72 14.74 2.26
N SER A 139 8.63 13.39 2.20
CA SER A 139 7.36 12.67 2.07
C SER A 139 6.49 12.82 3.32
N GLU A 140 7.09 12.79 4.52
CA GLU A 140 6.40 12.96 5.79
C GLU A 140 5.89 14.38 5.97
N LEU A 141 6.70 15.39 5.60
CA LEU A 141 6.27 16.78 5.56
C LEU A 141 5.08 16.99 4.60
N GLU A 142 5.07 16.34 3.44
CA GLU A 142 3.94 16.39 2.51
C GLU A 142 2.67 15.76 3.11
N THR A 143 2.80 14.64 3.83
CA THR A 143 1.65 14.02 4.51
C THR A 143 1.06 14.94 5.58
N LEU A 144 1.89 15.60 6.38
CA LEU A 144 1.47 16.57 7.40
C LEU A 144 0.79 17.81 6.79
N ARG A 145 1.32 18.31 5.67
CA ARG A 145 0.69 19.40 4.89
C ARG A 145 -0.66 18.97 4.34
N SER A 146 -0.74 17.78 3.72
CA SER A 146 -1.98 17.26 3.14
C SER A 146 -3.03 16.90 4.21
N ALA A 147 -2.59 16.57 5.43
CA ALA A 147 -3.43 16.39 6.60
C ALA A 147 -3.95 17.72 7.17
N GLY A 148 -3.35 18.84 6.79
CA GLY A 148 -3.66 20.19 7.28
C GLY A 148 -3.09 20.50 8.65
N ILE A 149 -2.08 19.75 9.11
CA ILE A 149 -1.40 19.98 10.40
C ILE A 149 -0.35 21.10 10.24
N LEU A 150 0.40 21.07 9.13
CA LEU A 150 1.33 22.13 8.76
C LEU A 150 0.68 23.09 7.73
N PRO A 151 0.98 24.40 7.80
CA PRO A 151 0.49 25.36 6.81
C PRO A 151 0.99 25.01 5.41
N GLN A 152 0.11 25.11 4.42
CA GLN A 152 0.45 24.94 3.01
C GLN A 152 1.40 26.08 2.59
N THR A 153 2.63 25.75 2.20
CA THR A 153 3.62 26.75 1.78
C THR A 153 3.24 27.29 0.40
N THR A 154 2.38 28.31 0.37
CA THR A 154 1.97 29.02 -0.84
C THR A 154 2.91 30.20 -1.06
N GLY A 155 4.17 29.92 -1.41
CA GLY A 155 5.14 30.98 -1.70
C GLY A 155 6.54 30.44 -1.99
N LYS A 156 7.14 30.98 -3.06
CA LYS A 156 8.50 30.78 -3.60
C LYS A 156 9.52 30.11 -2.66
N LYS A 157 10.27 29.16 -3.24
CA LYS A 157 11.55 28.61 -2.75
C LYS A 157 12.49 29.74 -2.28
N GLY A 158 12.41 30.08 -1.00
CA GLY A 158 13.48 30.74 -0.26
C GLY A 158 13.99 29.73 0.76
N LYS A 159 15.23 29.27 0.62
CA LYS A 159 15.96 28.54 1.67
C LYS A 159 16.15 29.51 2.84
N GLY A 160 15.16 29.59 3.73
CA GLY A 160 15.22 30.34 4.96
C GLY A 160 14.43 29.59 6.00
N ARG A 161 15.14 28.85 6.87
CA ARG A 161 14.54 28.18 8.03
C ARG A 161 13.78 29.24 8.84
N SER A 162 12.46 29.15 8.90
CA SER A 162 11.68 29.96 9.84
C SER A 162 11.98 29.43 11.24
N LYS A 163 13.03 29.97 11.88
CA LYS A 163 13.26 29.77 13.30
C LYS A 163 12.00 30.23 14.04
N SER A 164 11.41 29.36 14.84
CA SER A 164 10.36 29.78 15.77
C SER A 164 10.93 30.93 16.60
N ARG A 165 10.24 32.07 16.60
CA ARG A 165 10.65 33.20 17.42
C ARG A 165 10.15 32.88 18.84
N HIS A 166 10.98 32.21 19.64
CA HIS A 166 10.76 32.14 21.08
C HIS A 166 10.93 33.57 21.61
N LEU A 167 9.81 34.19 22.01
CA LEU A 167 9.77 35.57 22.49
C LEU A 167 9.93 35.54 24.00
N VAL A 168 11.11 35.93 24.47
CA VAL A 168 11.36 36.16 25.91
C VAL A 168 11.08 37.62 26.21
N PHE A 169 10.09 37.89 27.07
CA PHE A 169 9.84 39.24 27.59
C PHE A 169 10.75 39.50 28.78
N VAL A 170 11.31 40.71 28.84
CA VAL A 170 12.25 41.12 29.88
C VAL A 170 11.87 42.52 30.34
N ASP A 171 11.94 42.77 31.65
CA ASP A 171 11.39 43.99 32.28
C ASP A 171 12.36 45.20 32.21
N SER A 172 13.65 44.97 32.00
CA SER A 172 14.67 46.02 31.87
C SER A 172 15.48 45.93 30.58
N ALA A 173 15.76 47.08 29.96
CA ALA A 173 16.57 47.17 28.75
C ALA A 173 18.02 46.69 28.95
N GLU A 174 18.52 46.69 30.19
CA GLU A 174 19.85 46.18 30.53
C GLU A 174 19.91 44.65 30.57
N GLU A 175 18.83 44.00 31.00
CA GLU A 175 18.73 42.54 31.05
C GLU A 175 18.56 41.93 29.66
N ALA A 176 17.81 42.60 28.78
CA ALA A 176 17.69 42.20 27.38
C ALA A 176 19.06 42.19 26.66
N ARG A 177 19.92 43.17 26.97
CA ARG A 177 21.29 43.23 26.42
C ARG A 177 22.19 42.14 26.98
N LYS A 178 22.09 41.83 28.28
CA LYS A 178 22.86 40.74 28.91
C LYS A 178 22.53 39.38 28.29
N LEU A 179 21.24 39.07 28.12
CA LEU A 179 20.77 37.83 27.48
C LEU A 179 21.25 37.73 26.02
N ALA A 180 21.14 38.81 25.24
CA ALA A 180 21.65 38.84 23.88
C ALA A 180 23.17 38.64 23.78
N THR A 181 23.95 39.18 24.75
CA THR A 181 25.42 38.97 24.80
C THR A 181 25.84 37.62 25.36
N ALA A 182 25.00 36.98 26.18
CA ALA A 182 25.25 35.64 26.70
C ALA A 182 25.06 34.57 25.61
N GLU A 183 24.05 34.73 24.75
CA GLU A 183 23.79 33.82 23.62
C GLU A 183 24.82 33.95 22.48
N SER A 184 25.57 35.07 22.39
CA SER A 184 26.52 35.32 21.30
C SER A 184 27.95 34.82 21.56
N LYS A 185 28.20 34.09 22.65
CA LYS A 185 29.51 33.47 22.89
C LYS A 185 29.58 32.14 22.11
N PRO A 186 30.48 31.97 21.13
CA PRO A 186 30.70 30.67 20.52
C PRO A 186 31.33 29.73 21.56
N ALA A 187 30.72 28.57 21.77
CA ALA A 187 31.27 27.52 22.62
C ALA A 187 32.64 27.09 22.07
N ALA A 188 33.69 27.23 22.89
CA ALA A 188 34.99 26.63 22.61
C ALA A 188 34.90 25.11 22.82
N PRO A 189 35.64 24.29 22.04
CA PRO A 189 35.67 22.85 22.25
C PRO A 189 36.51 22.54 23.50
N ALA A 190 35.86 22.38 24.64
CA ALA A 190 36.49 21.89 25.85
C ALA A 190 36.18 20.40 26.00
N ASN A 191 37.18 19.56 25.69
CA ASN A 191 37.34 18.29 26.40
C ASN A 191 37.56 18.64 27.86
N ASP A 192 36.54 18.47 28.70
CA ASP A 192 36.76 18.24 30.11
C ASP A 192 35.57 17.49 30.71
N LYS A 193 35.87 16.49 31.52
CA LYS A 193 34.86 15.78 32.30
C LYS A 193 34.25 16.79 33.26
N MET A 194 32.99 17.17 33.05
CA MET A 194 32.24 17.93 34.05
C MET A 194 31.43 16.97 34.90
N ASP A 195 31.86 16.86 36.16
CA ASP A 195 31.01 16.41 37.26
C ASP A 195 29.76 17.30 37.31
N VAL A 196 28.59 16.66 37.31
CA VAL A 196 27.29 17.32 37.40
C VAL A 196 27.07 17.77 38.84
N ASP A 197 27.49 18.99 39.18
CA ASP A 197 26.98 19.68 40.36
C ASP A 197 25.56 20.19 40.03
N SER A 198 24.58 19.36 40.35
CA SER A 198 23.16 19.68 40.26
C SER A 198 22.75 20.62 41.40
N ASP A 199 23.04 21.91 41.27
CA ASP A 199 22.31 22.94 42.02
C ASP A 199 21.00 23.24 41.28
N GLU A 200 20.06 22.30 41.39
CA GLU A 200 18.66 22.51 41.05
C GLU A 200 18.07 23.51 42.07
N PRO A 201 17.56 24.69 41.66
CA PRO A 201 16.82 25.53 42.58
C PRO A 201 15.51 24.82 42.94
N ASP A 202 15.40 24.38 44.20
CA ASP A 202 14.22 23.78 44.81
C ASP A 202 13.01 24.71 44.69
N LEU A 203 12.17 24.49 43.68
CA LEU A 203 10.92 25.23 43.42
C LEU A 203 9.73 24.70 44.24
N GLY A 204 9.99 24.10 45.41
CA GLY A 204 8.99 23.96 46.47
C GLY A 204 7.83 23.01 46.18
N TRP A 205 7.99 22.07 45.25
CA TRP A 205 7.03 20.98 45.05
C TRP A 205 7.51 19.75 45.80
N LYS A 206 6.87 19.45 46.94
CA LYS A 206 7.19 18.28 47.75
C LYS A 206 6.81 17.00 47.02
N THR A 207 7.80 16.24 46.57
CA THR A 207 7.65 14.80 46.28
C THR A 207 8.20 13.99 47.44
N GLU A 208 7.37 13.12 48.02
CA GLU A 208 7.76 12.22 49.12
C GLU A 208 8.86 11.25 48.66
N SER A 209 10.06 11.38 49.23
CA SER A 209 11.20 10.53 48.92
C SER A 209 11.14 9.23 49.71
N SER A 210 10.85 8.12 49.02
CA SER A 210 11.07 6.78 49.58
C SER A 210 12.57 6.44 49.50
N LYS A 211 13.23 6.39 50.66
CA LYS A 211 14.61 5.94 50.84
C LYS A 211 14.82 4.53 50.27
N GLN A 212 15.64 4.38 49.24
CA GLN A 212 16.27 3.10 48.90
C GLN A 212 17.76 3.09 49.21
N LYS A 213 18.16 1.99 49.86
CA LYS A 213 19.48 1.72 50.44
C LYS A 213 20.57 1.58 49.38
N ARG A 214 21.68 2.27 49.60
CA ARG A 214 22.98 2.00 48.94
C ARG A 214 23.41 0.57 49.27
N ARG A 215 23.52 -0.29 48.24
CA ARG A 215 24.19 -1.59 48.33
C ARG A 215 25.64 -1.44 47.87
N LYS A 216 26.49 -2.15 48.60
CA LYS A 216 27.95 -2.19 48.56
C LYS A 216 28.41 -2.93 47.30
N SER A 217 29.37 -2.37 46.55
CA SER A 217 30.03 -3.05 45.43
C SER A 217 31.12 -4.01 45.92
N LEU A 218 31.23 -5.14 45.24
CA LEU A 218 32.34 -6.11 45.31
C LEU A 218 33.04 -6.10 43.93
N PRO A 219 34.37 -6.27 43.85
CA PRO A 219 35.06 -6.29 42.58
C PRO A 219 35.14 -7.72 42.04
N ILE A 220 34.73 -7.92 40.78
CA ILE A 220 35.14 -9.08 39.99
C ILE A 220 35.62 -8.56 38.65
N ALA A 221 36.90 -8.81 38.39
CA ALA A 221 37.54 -8.66 37.11
C ALA A 221 37.33 -9.93 36.30
N THR A 222 36.85 -9.79 35.07
CA THR A 222 37.30 -10.54 33.89
C THR A 222 36.79 -9.82 32.65
N ALA A 223 37.65 -9.76 31.65
CA ALA A 223 37.54 -8.96 30.44
C ALA A 223 36.55 -9.55 29.42
N GLU A 224 36.22 -8.70 28.44
CA GLU A 224 35.64 -9.03 27.13
C GLU A 224 34.12 -9.27 27.11
N ASP A 225 33.36 -8.17 26.99
CA ASP A 225 32.22 -7.96 26.07
C ASP A 225 31.41 -6.73 26.54
N GLU A 226 31.98 -5.54 26.36
CA GLU A 226 31.28 -4.25 26.47
C GLU A 226 30.90 -3.84 25.04
N ALA A 227 29.75 -4.33 24.59
CA ALA A 227 29.09 -3.89 23.37
C ALA A 227 27.69 -3.41 23.74
N ASP A 228 27.52 -2.09 23.66
CA ASP A 228 26.27 -1.35 23.44
C ASP A 228 25.02 -1.86 24.16
N TRP A 229 24.86 -1.43 25.42
CA TRP A 229 23.58 -1.48 26.13
C TRP A 229 23.16 -0.11 26.68
N TYR A 230 23.36 0.95 25.90
CA TYR A 230 22.87 2.30 26.19
C TYR A 230 22.58 3.05 24.89
N ASP A 231 21.47 2.75 24.18
CA ASP A 231 20.81 3.71 23.25
C ASP A 231 19.47 3.27 22.61
N GLU A 232 18.74 2.30 23.18
CA GLU A 232 17.51 1.81 22.51
C GLU A 232 16.23 2.56 22.91
N GLU A 233 16.20 3.27 24.05
CA GLU A 233 15.00 4.01 24.51
C GLU A 233 14.76 5.33 23.76
N THR A 234 15.79 5.95 23.19
CA THR A 234 15.67 7.26 22.50
C THR A 234 15.10 7.14 21.08
N ASN A 235 15.24 5.97 20.45
CA ASN A 235 14.85 5.77 19.04
C ASN A 235 13.40 5.24 18.87
N GLU A 236 12.77 4.73 19.94
CA GLU A 236 11.40 4.22 19.87
C GLU A 236 10.39 5.30 19.46
N GLY A 237 10.53 6.53 19.98
CA GLY A 237 9.63 7.64 19.68
C GLY A 237 9.60 8.05 18.20
N SER A 238 10.78 8.05 17.54
CA SER A 238 10.90 8.35 16.11
C SER A 238 10.27 7.24 15.26
N THR A 239 10.53 5.96 15.59
CA THR A 239 9.92 4.84 14.86
C THR A 239 8.39 4.77 15.02
N GLU A 240 7.85 5.11 16.18
CA GLU A 240 6.40 5.21 16.38
C GLU A 240 5.78 6.35 15.56
N ARG A 241 6.43 7.51 15.54
CA ARG A 241 5.99 8.68 14.75
C ARG A 241 5.94 8.36 13.25
N THR A 242 6.99 7.75 12.70
CA THR A 242 7.02 7.35 11.29
C THR A 242 5.93 6.31 10.97
N ARG A 243 5.61 5.39 11.90
CA ARG A 243 4.48 4.45 11.76
C ARG A 243 3.14 5.18 11.70
N ILE A 244 2.89 6.14 12.59
CA ILE A 244 1.64 6.92 12.63
C ILE A 244 1.50 7.77 11.35
N LEU A 245 2.60 8.38 10.88
CA LEU A 245 2.63 9.14 9.63
C LEU A 245 2.34 8.28 8.41
N LYS A 246 2.96 7.09 8.31
CA LYS A 246 2.69 6.11 7.25
C LYS A 246 1.24 5.63 7.29
N GLU A 247 0.67 5.44 8.48
CA GLU A 247 -0.74 5.07 8.62
C GLU A 247 -1.67 6.22 8.20
N LEU A 248 -1.36 7.45 8.60
CA LEU A 248 -2.13 8.64 8.25
C LEU A 248 -2.10 8.87 6.73
N SER A 249 -0.95 8.71 6.09
CA SER A 249 -0.81 8.86 4.63
C SER A 249 -1.66 7.83 3.88
N ALA A 250 -1.62 6.57 4.28
CA ALA A 250 -2.45 5.51 3.71
C ALA A 250 -3.95 5.78 3.89
N ARG A 251 -4.35 6.35 5.04
CA ARG A 251 -5.75 6.70 5.32
C ARG A 251 -6.22 7.92 4.55
N LEU A 252 -5.36 8.90 4.31
CA LEU A 252 -5.65 10.04 3.44
C LEU A 252 -5.91 9.58 2.00
N ILE A 253 -5.07 8.67 1.48
CA ILE A 253 -5.29 8.05 0.16
C ILE A 253 -6.62 7.30 0.14
N ARG A 254 -6.89 6.47 1.15
CA ARG A 254 -8.16 5.74 1.26
C ARG A 254 -9.37 6.68 1.32
N ASP A 255 -9.30 7.78 2.08
CA ASP A 255 -10.40 8.75 2.15
C ASP A 255 -10.63 9.44 0.80
N ARG A 256 -9.57 9.80 0.05
CA ARG A 256 -9.72 10.28 -1.33
C ARG A 256 -10.45 9.26 -2.20
N GLN A 257 -10.05 7.98 -2.15
CA GLN A 257 -10.69 6.90 -2.92
C GLN A 257 -12.16 6.70 -2.53
N LEU A 258 -12.47 6.67 -1.22
CA LEU A 258 -13.84 6.52 -0.73
C LEU A 258 -14.70 7.73 -1.09
N ARG A 259 -14.16 8.95 -1.07
CA ARG A 259 -14.85 10.15 -1.56
C ARG A 259 -15.19 10.03 -3.04
N TYR A 260 -14.27 9.56 -3.87
CA TYR A 260 -14.54 9.34 -5.29
C TYR A 260 -15.63 8.28 -5.49
N ALA A 261 -15.50 7.13 -4.84
CA ALA A 261 -16.50 6.07 -4.91
C ALA A 261 -17.88 6.55 -4.44
N GLN A 262 -17.95 7.27 -3.31
CA GLN A 262 -19.20 7.85 -2.81
C GLN A 262 -19.85 8.76 -3.86
N ARG A 263 -19.07 9.68 -4.45
CA ARG A 263 -19.57 10.57 -5.51
C ARG A 263 -20.05 9.79 -6.74
N GLU A 264 -19.37 8.70 -7.10
CA GLU A 264 -19.81 7.85 -8.21
C GLU A 264 -21.13 7.14 -7.93
N PHE A 265 -21.29 6.56 -6.74
CA PHE A 265 -22.54 5.91 -6.33
C PHE A 265 -23.68 6.92 -6.25
N GLU A 266 -23.45 8.09 -5.67
CA GLU A 266 -24.43 9.19 -5.65
C GLU A 266 -24.84 9.60 -7.06
N MET A 267 -23.87 9.76 -7.96
CA MET A 267 -24.11 10.08 -9.36
C MET A 267 -24.90 8.97 -10.06
N GLN A 268 -24.56 7.69 -9.85
CA GLN A 268 -25.32 6.55 -10.37
C GLN A 268 -26.75 6.54 -9.83
N ARG A 269 -26.95 6.80 -8.53
CA ARG A 269 -28.29 6.86 -7.92
C ARG A 269 -29.12 7.99 -8.52
N LEU A 270 -28.53 9.18 -8.69
CA LEU A 270 -29.19 10.29 -9.39
C LEU A 270 -29.51 9.92 -10.85
N LEU A 271 -28.60 9.20 -11.53
CA LEU A 271 -28.83 8.62 -12.86
C LEU A 271 -29.80 7.43 -12.84
N MET A 272 -30.29 6.97 -11.70
CA MET A 272 -31.38 6.00 -11.67
C MET A 272 -32.67 6.65 -11.20
N GLY A 273 -32.61 7.93 -10.81
CA GLY A 273 -33.74 8.77 -10.50
C GLY A 273 -34.60 9.10 -11.72
N LYS A 274 -35.80 9.58 -11.43
CA LYS A 274 -36.76 10.06 -12.42
C LYS A 274 -36.31 11.43 -12.96
N GLY A 275 -36.60 11.70 -14.24
CA GLY A 275 -36.29 12.99 -14.89
C GLY A 275 -35.44 12.85 -16.15
N GLY A 276 -35.49 13.88 -16.99
CA GLY A 276 -34.65 13.99 -18.18
C GLY A 276 -33.19 14.23 -17.82
N ARG A 277 -32.28 13.68 -18.63
CA ARG A 277 -30.84 13.89 -18.47
C ARG A 277 -30.16 13.98 -19.82
N THR A 278 -29.14 14.81 -19.90
CA THR A 278 -28.30 14.93 -21.10
C THR A 278 -26.85 14.78 -20.70
N LYS A 279 -26.15 13.85 -21.34
CA LYS A 279 -24.71 13.64 -21.14
C LYS A 279 -23.96 14.76 -21.86
N LEU A 280 -23.31 15.65 -21.11
CA LEU A 280 -22.54 16.75 -21.68
C LEU A 280 -21.13 16.31 -22.11
N ARG A 281 -20.44 15.54 -21.27
CA ARG A 281 -19.08 15.05 -21.55
C ARG A 281 -18.93 13.60 -21.11
N GLY A 282 -18.19 12.82 -21.89
CA GLY A 282 -17.84 11.43 -21.57
C GLY A 282 -16.87 11.31 -20.40
N ALA A 283 -16.67 10.09 -19.92
CA ALA A 283 -15.51 9.79 -19.09
C ALA A 283 -14.29 9.87 -20.00
N GLU A 284 -13.50 10.94 -19.87
CA GLU A 284 -12.20 11.03 -20.49
C GLU A 284 -11.19 10.33 -19.59
N ARG A 285 -10.53 9.31 -20.13
CA ARG A 285 -9.33 8.76 -19.53
C ARG A 285 -8.26 9.83 -19.69
N LEU A 286 -7.87 10.47 -18.59
CA LEU A 286 -6.58 11.14 -18.55
C LEU A 286 -5.53 10.05 -18.63
N GLU A 287 -5.08 9.76 -19.84
CA GLU A 287 -3.68 9.38 -19.98
C GLU A 287 -2.92 10.65 -19.57
N ALA A 288 -2.06 10.52 -18.56
CA ALA A 288 -1.10 11.58 -18.29
C ALA A 288 -0.36 11.78 -19.61
N SER A 289 -0.35 13.00 -20.13
CA SER A 289 0.43 13.35 -21.31
C SER A 289 1.86 12.85 -21.09
N ASP A 290 2.31 11.96 -21.97
CA ASP A 290 3.63 11.33 -22.02
C ASP A 290 4.73 12.36 -22.42
N ASP A 291 4.53 13.65 -22.13
CA ASP A 291 5.26 14.75 -22.76
C ASP A 291 6.51 15.19 -22.00
N GLU A 292 7.04 14.39 -21.06
CA GLU A 292 8.27 14.75 -20.31
C GLU A 292 9.19 13.55 -20.10
N ALA A 293 9.55 12.87 -21.19
CA ALA A 293 10.74 12.00 -21.22
C ALA A 293 11.41 12.11 -22.60
N SER A 294 12.12 13.20 -22.85
CA SER A 294 13.14 13.19 -23.90
C SER A 294 14.28 12.29 -23.43
N ASP A 295 14.29 11.03 -23.85
CA ASP A 295 15.48 10.19 -23.73
C ASP A 295 16.59 10.83 -24.60
N ASP A 296 17.74 11.17 -24.01
CA ASP A 296 18.94 11.61 -24.75
C ASP A 296 19.25 10.61 -25.88
N GLU A 297 19.61 11.10 -27.08
CA GLU A 297 19.80 10.26 -28.27
C GLU A 297 20.78 9.09 -28.05
N ASP A 298 21.82 9.32 -27.25
CA ASP A 298 22.82 8.31 -26.87
C ASP A 298 22.21 7.15 -26.05
N ALA A 299 21.17 7.40 -25.26
CA ALA A 299 20.50 6.40 -24.43
C ALA A 299 19.51 5.53 -25.22
N LEU A 300 18.94 6.05 -26.31
CA LEU A 300 18.05 5.33 -27.22
C LEU A 300 18.83 4.34 -28.11
N ASP A 301 20.02 4.73 -28.54
CA ASP A 301 20.87 3.90 -29.40
C ASP A 301 21.42 2.68 -28.66
N ALA A 302 21.76 2.84 -27.37
CA ALA A 302 22.13 1.72 -26.50
C ALA A 302 21.01 0.68 -26.32
N ARG A 303 19.75 1.04 -26.60
CA ARG A 303 18.57 0.15 -26.52
C ARG A 303 18.06 -0.33 -27.88
N GLY A 304 18.78 -0.04 -28.97
CA GLY A 304 18.39 -0.38 -30.32
C GLY A 304 17.07 0.30 -30.73
N GLY A 305 16.89 1.57 -30.36
CA GLY A 305 15.71 2.37 -30.69
C GLY A 305 14.45 2.03 -29.89
N ARG A 306 14.56 1.23 -28.83
CA ARG A 306 13.43 0.93 -27.93
C ARG A 306 13.35 1.93 -26.79
N GLN A 307 12.36 2.80 -26.84
CA GLN A 307 12.04 3.75 -25.77
C GLN A 307 11.82 3.04 -24.42
N LEU A 308 12.23 3.71 -23.34
CA LEU A 308 11.92 3.25 -21.98
C LEU A 308 10.40 3.26 -21.78
N LYS A 309 9.79 2.12 -21.45
CA LYS A 309 8.46 2.16 -20.84
C LYS A 309 8.63 2.72 -19.43
N SER A 310 8.37 4.01 -19.25
CA SER A 310 8.30 4.62 -17.94
C SER A 310 7.30 3.81 -17.12
N LYS A 311 7.77 3.25 -16.00
CA LYS A 311 6.90 2.57 -15.04
C LYS A 311 6.30 3.65 -14.15
N THR A 312 5.62 4.64 -14.74
CA THR A 312 4.82 5.57 -13.98
C THR A 312 3.72 4.74 -13.33
N THR A 313 3.83 4.54 -12.01
CA THR A 313 2.69 4.24 -11.17
C THR A 313 1.76 5.44 -11.25
N THR A 314 1.09 5.60 -12.38
CA THR A 314 0.04 6.60 -12.54
C THR A 314 -0.99 6.24 -11.50
N GLU A 315 -1.03 7.00 -10.40
CA GLU A 315 -2.24 7.11 -9.62
C GLU A 315 -3.32 7.42 -10.65
N LYS A 316 -4.23 6.46 -10.89
CA LYS A 316 -5.34 6.64 -11.81
C LYS A 316 -6.21 7.74 -11.24
N ALA A 317 -5.84 8.99 -11.50
CA ALA A 317 -6.55 10.18 -11.07
C ALA A 317 -7.82 10.24 -11.91
N TYR A 318 -8.85 9.53 -11.44
CA TYR A 318 -10.13 9.46 -12.08
C TYR A 318 -10.80 10.83 -12.06
N LYS A 319 -10.89 11.48 -13.22
CA LYS A 319 -11.71 12.67 -13.37
C LYS A 319 -13.19 12.29 -13.22
N PRO A 320 -13.95 12.96 -12.34
CA PRO A 320 -15.35 12.62 -12.11
C PRO A 320 -16.21 12.97 -13.33
N ARG A 321 -17.20 12.12 -13.65
CA ARG A 321 -18.18 12.34 -14.72
C ARG A 321 -19.07 13.54 -14.39
N ILE A 322 -19.33 14.42 -15.36
CA ILE A 322 -20.13 15.64 -15.20
C ILE A 322 -21.44 15.50 -16.01
N TYR A 323 -22.58 15.73 -15.35
CA TYR A 323 -23.92 15.70 -15.95
C TYR A 323 -24.67 17.00 -15.70
N LYS A 324 -25.53 17.39 -16.63
CA LYS A 324 -26.51 18.46 -16.46
C LYS A 324 -27.90 17.85 -16.28
N TRP A 325 -28.58 18.28 -15.23
CA TRP A 325 -29.93 17.87 -14.89
C TRP A 325 -30.91 18.94 -15.36
N ARG A 326 -32.04 18.54 -15.93
CA ARG A 326 -33.17 19.43 -16.23
C ARG A 326 -34.40 18.87 -15.51
N LEU A 327 -35.05 19.71 -14.72
CA LEU A 327 -36.31 19.35 -14.07
C LEU A 327 -37.45 19.62 -15.06
N GLU A 328 -37.84 18.61 -15.83
CA GLU A 328 -39.02 18.70 -16.68
C GLU A 328 -40.22 18.14 -15.91
N ARG A 329 -41.20 19.00 -15.62
CA ARG A 329 -42.56 18.54 -15.26
C ARG A 329 -43.17 17.99 -16.54
N LYS A 330 -43.52 16.70 -16.55
CA LYS A 330 -44.40 16.16 -17.58
C LYS A 330 -45.71 16.95 -17.52
N ALA A 331 -46.03 17.65 -18.61
CA ALA A 331 -47.35 18.18 -18.87
C ALA A 331 -48.32 17.03 -19.19
#